data_AF-A0A367HH28-F1
#
_entry.id   AF-A0A367HH28-F1
#
_cell.length_a   1.000
_cell.length_b   1.000
_cell.length_c   1.000
_cell.angle_alpha   90.00
_cell.angle_beta   90.00
_cell.angle_gamma   90.00
#
_symmetry.space_group_name_H-M   'P 1'
#
loop_
_entity.id
_entity.type
_entity.pdbx_description
1 polymer ?
#
loop_
_entity_poly.entity_id
_entity_poly.type
_entity_poly.pdbx_seq_one_letter_code
_entity_poly.pdbx_strand_id
1 'polypeptide(L)'
;MTAAVLLAWTVVLGFWLDGQTQVRNWSVSWVGMDLLQATGLVATAVLLARQVRTVSPVASATAALLVLDAWFDVATSEDGGAQYVALGMAFLVELPAALWLAWLAAFALDWAAPSRTTKGRDPA
;
A
#
# COMPACT_ATOMS: atom_id res chain seq x y z
N MET A 1 21.39 -9.04 -1.58
CA MET A 1 21.45 -10.50 -1.81
C MET A 1 20.06 -11.14 -1.73
N THR A 2 19.26 -10.88 -0.69
CA THR A 2 17.88 -11.40 -0.55
C THR A 2 16.96 -11.04 -1.72
N ALA A 3 17.01 -9.79 -2.23
CA ALA A 3 16.17 -9.38 -3.38
C ALA A 3 16.46 -10.20 -4.65
N ALA A 4 17.72 -10.50 -4.95
CA ALA A 4 18.08 -11.31 -6.11
C ALA A 4 17.60 -12.77 -5.96
N VAL A 5 17.67 -13.31 -4.74
CA VAL A 5 17.13 -14.64 -4.42
C VAL A 5 15.62 -14.68 -4.62
N LEU A 6 14.90 -13.66 -4.13
CA LEU A 6 13.46 -13.54 -4.34
C LEU A 6 13.11 -13.45 -5.83
N LEU A 7 13.82 -12.61 -6.60
CA LEU A 7 13.60 -12.48 -8.04
C LEU A 7 13.81 -13.82 -8.78
N ALA A 8 14.90 -14.52 -8.46
CA ALA A 8 15.17 -15.84 -9.03
C ALA A 8 14.05 -16.83 -8.70
N TRP A 9 13.58 -16.84 -7.45
CA TRP A 9 12.48 -17.70 -7.03
C TRP A 9 11.15 -17.34 -7.71
N THR A 10 10.84 -16.05 -7.89
CA THR A 10 9.64 -15.60 -8.62
C THR A 10 9.62 -16.10 -10.06
N VAL A 11 10.77 -16.08 -10.74
CA VAL A 11 10.89 -16.63 -12.11
C VAL A 11 10.63 -18.13 -12.10
N VAL A 12 11.20 -18.88 -11.15
CA VAL A 12 10.94 -20.32 -10.99
C VAL A 12 9.46 -20.57 -10.74
N LEU A 13 8.83 -19.83 -9.83
CA LEU A 13 7.40 -19.94 -9.54
C LEU A 13 6.54 -19.73 -10.80
N GLY A 14 6.86 -18.73 -11.63
CA GLY A 14 6.12 -18.46 -12.86
C GLY A 14 6.08 -19.66 -13.81
N PHE A 15 7.19 -20.39 -13.94
CA PHE A 15 7.23 -21.61 -14.77
C PHE A 15 6.49 -22.79 -14.14
N TRP A 16 6.39 -22.85 -12.80
CA TRP A 16 5.73 -23.96 -12.09
C TRP A 16 4.22 -23.78 -11.94
N LEU A 17 3.74 -22.54 -11.85
CA LEU A 17 2.32 -22.21 -11.62
C LEU A 17 1.48 -22.19 -12.91
N ASP A 18 2.09 -22.42 -14.08
CA ASP A 18 1.50 -22.27 -15.41
C ASP A 18 0.20 -23.10 -15.61
N GLY A 19 -0.93 -22.50 -15.22
CA GLY A 19 -2.31 -22.94 -15.47
C GLY A 19 -2.86 -24.07 -14.60
N GLN A 20 -2.10 -24.66 -13.67
CA GLN A 20 -2.48 -25.93 -13.02
C GLN A 20 -2.85 -25.85 -11.52
N THR A 21 -2.87 -24.66 -10.92
CA THR A 21 -3.05 -24.53 -9.46
C THR A 21 -4.41 -23.95 -9.09
N GLN A 22 -5.27 -24.82 -8.53
CA GLN A 22 -6.43 -24.33 -7.78
C GLN A 22 -5.99 -23.68 -6.48
N VAL A 23 -6.31 -22.40 -6.31
CA VAL A 23 -6.08 -21.69 -5.06
C VAL A 23 -7.16 -22.07 -4.06
N ARG A 24 -6.77 -22.83 -3.02
CA ARG A 24 -7.68 -23.17 -1.93
C ARG A 24 -8.05 -21.92 -1.13
N ASN A 25 -9.32 -21.79 -0.75
CA ASN A 25 -9.85 -20.67 0.05
C ASN A 25 -9.74 -19.29 -0.61
N TRP A 26 -9.81 -19.22 -1.95
CA TRP A 26 -9.72 -17.97 -2.72
C TRP A 26 -10.53 -16.82 -2.12
N SER A 27 -11.83 -17.02 -1.88
CA SER A 27 -12.71 -15.99 -1.31
C SER A 27 -12.27 -15.50 0.08
N VAL A 28 -11.68 -16.36 0.91
CA VAL A 28 -11.22 -15.98 2.25
C VAL A 28 -9.96 -15.09 2.15
N SER A 29 -9.07 -15.40 1.20
CA SER A 29 -7.88 -14.58 0.97
C SER A 29 -8.24 -13.15 0.53
N TRP A 30 -9.23 -13.02 -0.36
CA TRP A 30 -9.78 -11.72 -0.78
C TRP A 30 -10.34 -10.93 0.38
N VAL A 31 -11.27 -11.51 1.13
CA VAL A 31 -11.87 -10.86 2.31
C VAL A 31 -10.80 -10.47 3.34
N GLY A 32 -9.78 -11.31 3.53
CA GLY A 32 -8.65 -11.01 4.42
C GLY A 32 -7.86 -9.78 3.97
N MET A 33 -7.63 -9.61 2.66
CA MET A 33 -6.95 -8.46 2.09
C MET A 33 -7.75 -7.17 2.29
N ASP A 34 -9.05 -7.19 1.99
CA ASP A 34 -9.98 -6.06 2.20
C ASP A 34 -10.02 -5.64 3.66
N LEU A 35 -10.10 -6.61 4.58
CA LEU A 35 -10.11 -6.35 6.02
C LEU A 35 -8.82 -5.68 6.49
N LEU A 36 -7.66 -6.08 5.95
CA LEU A 36 -6.38 -5.45 6.27
C LEU A 36 -6.34 -4.00 5.77
N GLN A 37 -6.82 -3.73 4.56
CA GLN A 37 -6.91 -2.37 4.01
C GLN A 37 -7.87 -1.50 4.81
N ALA A 38 -9.09 -1.98 5.08
CA ALA A 38 -10.08 -1.26 5.88
C ALA A 38 -9.54 -0.94 7.27
N THR A 39 -8.88 -1.90 7.91
CA THR A 39 -8.22 -1.70 9.21
C THR A 39 -7.11 -0.65 9.11
N GLY A 40 -6.29 -0.69 8.06
CA GLY A 40 -5.23 0.28 7.80
C GLY A 40 -5.74 1.71 7.59
N LEU A 41 -6.84 1.86 6.84
CA LEU A 41 -7.51 3.15 6.61
C LEU A 41 -8.12 3.71 7.90
N VAL A 42 -8.85 2.88 8.65
CA VAL A 42 -9.42 3.27 9.95
C VAL A 42 -8.31 3.64 10.92
N ALA A 43 -7.26 2.84 11.03
CA ALA A 43 -6.12 3.13 11.88
C ALA A 43 -5.43 4.44 11.47
N THR A 44 -5.20 4.67 10.18
CA THR A 44 -4.65 5.92 9.66
C THR A 44 -5.51 7.11 10.05
N ALA A 45 -6.83 7.04 9.85
CA ALA A 45 -7.76 8.11 10.20
C ALA A 45 -7.77 8.42 11.70
N VAL A 46 -7.78 7.38 12.55
CA VAL A 46 -7.73 7.54 14.02
C VAL A 46 -6.41 8.14 14.47
N LEU A 47 -5.27 7.68 13.92
CA LEU A 47 -3.94 8.19 14.28
C LEU A 47 -3.75 9.63 13.80
N LEU A 48 -4.26 9.96 12.61
CA LEU A 48 -4.26 11.31 12.06
C LEU A 48 -5.08 12.26 12.95
N ALA A 49 -6.28 11.85 13.36
CA ALA A 49 -7.13 12.63 14.26
C ALA A 49 -6.48 12.85 15.64
N ARG A 50 -5.68 11.89 16.10
CA ARG A 50 -4.91 11.99 17.35
C ARG A 50 -3.57 12.72 17.20
N GLN A 51 -3.20 13.11 15.98
CA GLN A 51 -1.94 13.80 15.66
C GLN A 51 -0.69 13.06 16.18
N VAL A 52 -0.73 11.72 16.16
CA VAL A 52 0.38 10.89 16.64
C VAL A 52 1.32 10.47 15.51
N ARG A 53 2.62 10.42 15.82
CA ARG A 53 3.71 10.15 14.85
C ARG A 53 3.61 8.79 14.16
N THR A 54 2.97 7.82 14.80
CA THR A 54 2.77 6.46 14.25
C THR A 54 1.88 6.44 13.01
N VAL A 55 1.23 7.56 12.66
CA VAL A 55 0.45 7.67 11.41
C VAL A 55 1.32 7.42 10.17
N SER A 56 2.60 7.82 10.17
CA SER A 56 3.49 7.66 9.01
C SER A 56 3.69 6.20 8.59
N PRO A 57 4.18 5.29 9.46
CA PRO A 57 4.35 3.88 9.08
C PRO A 57 3.02 3.17 8.76
N VAL A 58 1.91 3.53 9.44
CA VAL A 58 0.60 2.92 9.19
C VAL A 58 0.01 3.36 7.85
N ALA A 59 0.12 4.65 7.52
CA ALA A 59 -0.31 5.18 6.22
C ALA A 59 0.54 4.60 5.08
N SER A 60 1.87 4.49 5.27
CA SER A 60 2.75 3.86 4.27
C SER A 60 2.43 2.39 4.04
N ALA A 61 2.14 1.63 5.09
CA ALA A 61 1.74 0.23 4.96
C ALA A 61 0.39 0.09 4.25
N THR A 62 -0.58 0.96 4.57
CA THR A 62 -1.91 0.97 3.93
C THR A 62 -1.82 1.37 2.46
N ALA A 63 -0.95 2.33 2.11
CA ALA A 63 -0.68 2.68 0.72
C ALA A 63 -0.13 1.49 -0.08
N ALA A 64 0.82 0.73 0.49
CA ALA A 64 1.34 -0.46 -0.17
C ALA A 64 0.26 -1.55 -0.36
N LEU A 65 -0.64 -1.72 0.61
CA LEU A 65 -1.77 -2.66 0.48
C LEU A 65 -2.71 -2.27 -0.67
N LEU A 66 -3.02 -0.98 -0.85
CA LEU A 66 -3.86 -0.52 -1.97
C LEU A 66 -3.18 -0.67 -3.34
N VAL A 67 -1.86 -0.52 -3.42
CA VAL A 67 -1.12 -0.82 -4.67
C VAL A 67 -1.16 -2.30 -4.99
N LEU A 68 -1.05 -3.16 -3.97
CA LEU A 68 -1.18 -4.60 -4.14
C LEU A 68 -2.60 -4.98 -4.57
N ASP A 69 -3.63 -4.33 -4.00
CA ASP A 69 -5.03 -4.49 -4.38
C ASP A 69 -5.25 -4.26 -5.87
N ALA A 70 -4.88 -3.07 -6.35
CA ALA A 70 -4.98 -2.68 -7.76
C ALA A 70 -4.27 -3.65 -8.70
N TRP A 71 -3.09 -4.12 -8.28
CA TRP A 71 -2.38 -5.14 -9.04
C TRP A 71 -3.16 -6.47 -9.08
N PHE A 72 -3.67 -6.94 -7.95
CA PHE A 72 -4.40 -8.20 -7.85
C PHE A 72 -5.73 -8.16 -8.63
N ASP A 73 -6.50 -7.08 -8.50
CA ASP A 73 -7.76 -6.87 -9.23
C ASP A 73 -7.54 -6.95 -10.74
N VAL A 74 -6.56 -6.21 -11.25
CA VAL A 74 -6.25 -6.23 -12.69
C VAL A 74 -5.69 -7.59 -13.11
N ALA A 75 -4.79 -8.20 -12.33
CA ALA A 75 -4.14 -9.46 -12.68
C ALA A 75 -5.07 -10.68 -12.62
N THR A 76 -6.18 -10.61 -11.86
CA THR A 76 -7.14 -11.70 -11.69
C THR A 76 -8.46 -11.47 -12.42
N SER A 77 -8.64 -10.28 -13.02
CA SER A 77 -9.82 -9.95 -13.80
C SER A 77 -9.98 -10.87 -15.02
N GLU A 78 -11.22 -11.24 -15.30
CA GLU A 78 -11.58 -11.92 -16.55
C GLU A 78 -11.49 -10.94 -17.74
N ASP A 79 -11.11 -11.47 -18.90
CA ASP A 79 -11.00 -10.69 -20.14
C ASP A 79 -12.33 -9.96 -20.47
N GLY A 80 -12.21 -8.76 -21.03
CA GLY A 80 -13.35 -7.97 -21.50
C GLY A 80 -13.86 -6.97 -20.45
N GLY A 81 -15.16 -6.98 -20.17
CA GLY A 81 -15.81 -5.93 -19.37
C GLY A 81 -15.26 -5.80 -17.95
N ALA A 82 -14.98 -6.93 -17.29
CA ALA A 82 -14.45 -6.95 -15.93
C ALA A 82 -13.05 -6.33 -15.85
N GLN A 83 -12.19 -6.59 -16.85
CA GLN A 83 -10.85 -5.99 -16.93
C GLN A 83 -10.88 -4.46 -17.03
N TYR A 84 -11.81 -3.88 -17.81
CA TYR A 84 -11.94 -2.42 -17.87
C TYR A 84 -12.43 -1.80 -16.55
N VAL A 85 -13.31 -2.51 -15.83
CA VAL A 85 -13.77 -2.09 -14.50
C VAL A 85 -12.60 -2.14 -13.52
N ALA A 86 -11.83 -3.23 -13.49
CA ALA A 86 -10.64 -3.37 -12.64
C ALA A 86 -9.60 -2.28 -12.92
N LEU A 87 -9.30 -2.00 -14.19
CA LEU A 87 -8.42 -0.90 -14.56
C LEU A 87 -8.98 0.47 -14.12
N GLY A 88 -10.29 0.68 -14.28
CA GLY A 88 -10.95 1.89 -13.82
C GLY A 88 -10.82 2.10 -12.32
N MET A 89 -11.08 1.07 -11.51
CA MET A 89 -10.93 1.09 -10.05
C MET A 89 -9.48 1.32 -9.63
N ALA A 90 -8.53 0.60 -10.23
CA ALA A 90 -7.11 0.76 -10.00
C ALA A 90 -6.65 2.21 -10.21
N PHE A 91 -6.97 2.82 -11.35
CA PHE A 91 -6.47 4.15 -11.69
C PHE A 91 -7.24 5.29 -11.06
N LEU A 92 -8.53 5.12 -10.76
CA LEU A 92 -9.39 6.22 -10.26
C LEU A 92 -9.62 6.17 -8.76
N VAL A 93 -9.43 5.03 -8.10
CA VAL A 93 -9.75 4.83 -6.68
C VAL A 93 -8.51 4.40 -5.91
N GLU A 94 -7.97 3.21 -6.19
CA GLU A 94 -6.94 2.60 -5.37
C GLU A 94 -5.59 3.32 -5.46
N LEU A 95 -5.07 3.55 -6.67
CA LEU A 95 -3.79 4.23 -6.85
C LEU A 95 -3.82 5.68 -6.36
N PRO A 96 -4.87 6.49 -6.65
CA PRO A 96 -5.00 7.82 -6.07
C PRO A 96 -5.04 7.80 -4.53
N ALA A 97 -5.78 6.87 -3.93
CA ALA A 97 -5.82 6.72 -2.47
C ALA A 97 -4.46 6.28 -1.90
N ALA A 98 -3.75 5.38 -2.57
CA ALA A 98 -2.40 4.97 -2.19
C ALA A 98 -1.41 6.13 -2.24
N LEU A 99 -1.45 6.94 -3.31
CA LEU A 99 -0.61 8.14 -3.45
C LEU A 99 -0.92 9.15 -2.36
N TRP A 100 -2.20 9.36 -2.03
CA TRP A 100 -2.61 10.24 -0.94
C TRP A 100 -2.07 9.77 0.41
N LEU A 101 -2.17 8.48 0.72
CA LEU A 101 -1.65 7.91 1.95
C LEU A 101 -0.12 7.96 2.01
N ALA A 102 0.57 7.72 0.90
CA ALA A 102 2.02 7.86 0.81
C ALA A 102 2.47 9.32 1.02
N TRP A 103 1.75 10.27 0.44
CA TRP A 103 1.97 11.69 0.67
C TRP A 103 1.75 12.07 2.14
N LEU A 104 0.66 11.59 2.75
CA LEU A 104 0.38 11.78 4.16
C LEU A 104 1.48 11.18 5.05
N ALA A 105 1.97 9.99 4.69
CA ALA A 105 3.06 9.34 5.41
C ALA A 105 4.35 10.16 5.37
N ALA A 106 4.68 10.76 4.22
CA ALA A 106 5.82 11.65 4.05
C ALA A 106 5.64 12.95 4.83
N PHE A 107 4.48 13.60 4.71
CA PHE A 107 4.17 14.84 5.43
C PHE A 107 4.22 14.66 6.96
N ALA A 108 3.76 13.52 7.48
CA ALA A 108 3.82 13.21 8.90
C ALA A 108 5.26 13.05 9.44
N LEU A 109 6.23 12.70 8.58
CA LEU A 109 7.65 12.71 8.94
C LEU A 109 8.18 14.14 9.06
N ASP A 110 7.75 15.04 8.17
CA ASP A 110 8.15 16.45 8.20
C ASP A 110 7.60 17.16 9.44
N TRP A 111 6.35 16.88 9.85
CA TRP A 111 5.79 17.36 11.13
C TRP A 111 6.68 16.98 12.32
N ALA A 112 7.25 15.78 12.28
CA ALA A 112 7.99 15.20 13.40
C ALA A 112 9.39 15.80 13.60
N ALA A 113 9.91 16.55 12.63
CA ALA A 113 11.17 17.27 12.69
C ALA A 113 10.89 18.77 12.92
N PRO A 114 10.90 19.26 14.19
CA PRO A 114 10.83 20.70 14.42
C PRO A 114 11.99 21.38 13.69
N SER A 115 11.69 22.42 12.92
CA SER A 115 12.70 23.32 12.37
C SER A 115 13.64 23.75 13.50
N ARG A 116 14.92 23.37 13.41
CA ARG A 116 15.98 23.99 14.23
C ARG A 116 16.06 25.46 13.83
N THR A 117 15.15 26.29 14.33
CA THR A 117 15.38 27.73 14.36
C THR A 117 16.56 27.94 15.29
N THR A 118 17.72 28.16 14.69
CA THR A 118 18.92 28.68 15.34
C THR A 118 18.57 30.03 15.96
N LYS A 119 18.08 30.00 17.20
CA LYS A 119 17.86 31.19 18.03
C LYS A 119 19.24 31.73 18.40
N GLY A 120 19.56 32.88 17.83
CA GLY A 120 20.53 33.88 18.29
C GLY A 120 21.78 33.38 19.01
N ARG A 121 22.90 33.37 18.30
CA ARG A 121 24.19 33.69 18.92
C ARG A 121 24.59 35.08 18.44
N ASP A 122 24.05 36.09 19.11
CA ASP A 122 24.73 37.38 19.23
C ASP A 122 25.31 37.44 20.66
N PRO A 123 26.64 37.34 20.82
CA PRO A 123 27.32 37.90 21.97
C PRO A 123 27.70 39.36 21.69
N ALA A 124 27.46 40.17 22.72
CA ALA A 124 27.67 41.61 22.85
C ALA A 124 29.10 42.09 22.54
#